data_AF-A0A4R6SBA5-F1
#
_entry.id   AF-A0A4R6SBA5-F1
#
_cell.length_a   1.000
_cell.length_b   1.000
_cell.length_c   1.000
_cell.angle_alpha   90.00
_cell.angle_beta   90.00
_cell.angle_gamma   90.00
#
_symmetry.space_group_name_H-M   'P 1'
#
loop_
_entity.id
_entity.type
_entity.pdbx_description
1 polymer ?
#
loop_
_entity_poly.entity_id
_entity_poly.type
_entity_poly.pdbx_seq_one_letter_code
_entity_poly.pdbx_strand_id
1 'polypeptide(L)'
;MASATRGKQLWLIPVLVVVLALTAVGALIARDRYQEPEEPPQETTVLPSTTSIPPAARPGSKTVVGTPDATGHPLYDQTRALLQVFFDAINAKNYDHWRSAVTRERAEQQPESDWLKSYQSSRDGSIVIYRIELGQPGTARVLLSFVSTQDVRDAPPELPVACIRWHVVFALTVEEGTWRVDGGPTGTSPQHEEC
;
A
#
# COMPACT_ATOMS: atom_id res chain seq x y z
N MET A 1 -37.95 -41.16 48.56
CA MET A 1 -37.66 -41.46 47.14
C MET A 1 -36.57 -40.51 46.67
N ALA A 2 -35.33 -41.01 46.61
CA ALA A 2 -34.10 -40.48 46.00
C ALA A 2 -33.02 -41.49 46.46
N SER A 3 -32.08 -42.04 45.69
CA SER A 3 -31.43 -41.70 44.45
C SER A 3 -30.90 -42.99 43.83
N ALA A 4 -30.87 -43.13 42.50
CA ALA A 4 -30.08 -44.19 41.85
C ALA A 4 -29.65 -43.77 40.44
N THR A 5 -28.63 -42.91 40.36
CA THR A 5 -27.87 -42.69 39.11
C THR A 5 -26.38 -42.70 39.45
N ARG A 6 -25.86 -43.89 39.81
CA ARG A 6 -24.42 -44.06 40.12
C ARG A 6 -23.75 -45.25 39.42
N GLY A 7 -24.37 -45.78 38.35
CA GLY A 7 -23.85 -46.95 37.62
C GLY A 7 -23.26 -46.67 36.23
N LYS A 8 -23.77 -45.67 35.48
CA LYS A 8 -23.36 -45.42 34.09
C LYS A 8 -22.26 -44.36 33.93
N GLN A 9 -22.01 -43.55 34.96
CA GLN A 9 -21.05 -42.43 34.89
C GLN A 9 -19.61 -42.85 35.20
N LEU A 10 -19.38 -44.00 35.85
CA LEU A 10 -18.02 -44.48 36.16
C LEU A 10 -17.26 -45.03 34.95
N TRP A 11 -17.94 -45.49 33.90
CA TRP A 11 -17.30 -46.04 32.69
C TRP A 11 -17.08 -45.02 31.58
N LEU A 12 -17.78 -43.88 31.61
CA LEU A 12 -17.63 -42.82 30.61
C LEU A 12 -16.31 -42.05 30.78
N ILE A 13 -15.85 -41.88 32.02
CA ILE A 13 -14.61 -41.17 32.35
C ILE A 13 -13.36 -41.91 31.82
N PRO A 14 -13.15 -43.22 32.07
CA PRO A 14 -11.97 -43.91 31.53
C PRO A 14 -12.00 -44.01 30.00
N VAL A 15 -13.17 -44.19 29.38
CA VAL A 15 -13.29 -44.21 27.91
C VAL A 15 -12.95 -42.84 27.32
N LEU A 16 -13.44 -41.75 27.91
CA LEU A 16 -13.10 -40.39 27.48
C LEU A 16 -11.60 -40.10 27.63
N VAL A 17 -10.98 -40.53 28.74
CA VAL A 17 -9.53 -40.38 28.97
C VAL A 17 -8.73 -41.18 27.95
N VAL A 18 -9.14 -42.40 27.60
CA VAL A 18 -8.48 -43.21 26.57
C VAL A 18 -8.62 -42.57 25.19
N VAL A 19 -9.80 -42.06 24.82
CA VAL A 19 -10.01 -41.37 23.54
C VAL A 19 -9.17 -40.10 23.48
N LEU A 20 -9.15 -39.29 24.54
CA LEU A 20 -8.33 -38.07 24.60
C LEU A 20 -6.83 -38.39 24.52
N ALA A 21 -6.36 -39.43 25.20
CA ALA A 21 -4.97 -39.87 25.13
C ALA A 21 -4.59 -40.37 23.72
N LEU A 22 -5.47 -41.13 23.06
CA LEU A 22 -5.25 -41.60 21.69
C LEU A 22 -5.22 -40.44 20.68
N THR A 23 -6.08 -39.42 20.84
CA THR A 23 -6.03 -38.22 19.99
C THR A 23 -4.75 -37.40 20.21
N ALA A 24 -4.27 -37.30 21.44
CA ALA A 24 -3.04 -36.56 21.76
C ALA A 24 -1.79 -37.25 21.19
N VAL A 25 -1.71 -38.59 21.26
CA VAL A 25 -0.61 -39.36 20.69
C VAL A 25 -0.65 -39.35 19.16
N GLY A 26 -1.84 -39.46 18.55
CA GLY A 26 -1.99 -39.36 17.09
C GLY A 26 -1.60 -37.99 16.52
N ALA A 27 -1.97 -36.90 17.21
CA ALA A 27 -1.60 -35.54 16.81
C ALA A 27 -0.09 -35.28 16.89
N LEU A 28 0.60 -35.89 17.85
CA LEU A 28 2.07 -35.77 17.98
C LEU A 28 2.82 -36.56 16.90
N ILE A 29 2.34 -37.75 16.53
CA ILE A 29 2.97 -38.55 15.45
C ILE A 29 2.70 -37.96 14.07
N ALA A 30 1.54 -37.33 13.86
CA ALA A 30 1.26 -36.60 12.61
C ALA A 30 2.24 -35.42 12.43
N ARG A 31 2.54 -34.69 13.51
CA ARG A 31 3.44 -33.53 13.43
C ARG A 31 4.86 -33.91 12.98
N ASP A 32 5.34 -35.08 13.38
CA ASP A 32 6.68 -35.56 13.05
C ASP A 32 6.80 -36.07 11.60
N ARG A 33 5.67 -36.48 10.98
CA ARG A 33 5.63 -36.96 9.59
C ARG A 33 5.23 -35.90 8.56
N TYR A 34 4.58 -34.81 9.01
CA TYR A 34 4.19 -33.66 8.17
C TYR A 34 5.14 -32.46 8.30
N GLN A 35 6.27 -32.59 8.97
CA GLN A 35 7.38 -31.67 8.74
C GLN A 35 7.94 -31.94 7.34
N GLU A 36 7.30 -31.33 6.33
CA GLU A 36 8.02 -30.92 5.12
C GLU A 36 9.30 -30.20 5.57
N PRO A 37 10.45 -30.44 4.93
CA PRO A 37 11.62 -29.62 5.15
C PRO A 37 11.19 -28.17 4.95
N GLU A 38 11.11 -27.42 6.05
CA GLU A 38 10.99 -25.98 6.02
C GLU A 38 12.28 -25.51 5.36
N GLU A 39 12.22 -25.36 4.04
CA GLU A 39 13.24 -24.65 3.28
C GLU A 39 13.38 -23.33 4.04
N PRO A 40 14.55 -23.09 4.68
CA PRO A 40 14.72 -21.94 5.55
C PRO A 40 14.24 -20.76 4.73
N PRO A 41 13.37 -19.88 5.30
CA PRO A 41 12.96 -18.69 4.59
C PRO A 41 14.22 -18.11 4.01
N GLN A 42 14.32 -18.06 2.67
CA GLN A 42 15.34 -17.25 2.07
C GLN A 42 15.04 -15.87 2.63
N GLU A 43 15.82 -15.48 3.65
CA GLU A 43 16.02 -14.11 4.05
C GLU A 43 16.65 -13.44 2.84
N THR A 44 15.82 -13.26 1.82
CA THR A 44 15.98 -12.19 0.88
C THR A 44 15.74 -10.99 1.76
N THR A 45 16.82 -10.57 2.43
CA THR A 45 16.91 -9.26 3.01
C THR A 45 16.54 -8.36 1.85
N VAL A 46 15.30 -7.86 1.85
CA VAL A 46 14.88 -6.82 0.92
C VAL A 46 15.68 -5.62 1.40
N LEU A 47 16.95 -5.52 0.97
CA LEU A 47 17.72 -4.33 1.20
C LEU A 47 16.88 -3.22 0.56
N PRO A 48 16.49 -2.18 1.33
CA PRO A 48 15.90 -1.01 0.70
C PRO A 48 16.91 -0.57 -0.35
N SER A 49 16.49 -0.56 -1.62
CA SER A 49 17.31 -0.05 -2.71
C SER A 49 17.35 1.46 -2.55
N THR A 50 18.09 1.96 -1.57
CA THR A 50 18.41 3.38 -1.41
C THR A 50 19.43 3.74 -2.48
N THR A 51 18.98 3.77 -3.73
CA THR A 51 19.71 4.50 -4.75
C THR A 51 19.54 5.97 -4.39
N SER A 52 20.45 6.47 -3.56
CA SER A 52 20.50 7.87 -3.15
C SER A 52 20.70 8.71 -4.40
N ILE A 53 19.70 9.55 -4.73
CA ILE A 53 19.79 10.51 -5.83
C ILE A 53 20.71 11.64 -5.37
N PRO A 54 21.79 11.95 -6.10
CA PRO A 54 22.67 13.05 -5.76
C PRO A 54 21.89 14.35 -5.56
N PRO A 55 22.24 15.22 -4.59
CA PRO A 55 21.47 16.44 -4.31
C PRO A 55 21.18 17.30 -5.54
N ALA A 56 22.16 17.45 -6.43
CA ALA A 56 22.03 18.23 -7.67
C ALA A 56 21.08 17.61 -8.71
N ALA A 57 20.76 16.32 -8.58
CA ALA A 57 19.88 15.59 -9.49
C ALA A 57 18.45 15.41 -8.93
N ARG A 58 18.18 15.85 -7.69
CA ARG A 58 16.84 15.80 -7.08
C ARG A 58 15.86 16.74 -7.84
N PRO A 59 14.59 16.36 -8.05
CA PRO A 59 13.91 15.15 -7.57
C PRO A 59 14.15 13.89 -8.42
N GLY A 60 14.98 13.96 -9.46
CA GLY A 60 15.27 12.87 -10.39
C GLY A 60 14.34 12.85 -11.60
N SER A 61 14.14 11.66 -12.20
CA SER A 61 13.33 11.51 -13.41
C SER A 61 11.85 11.79 -13.14
N LYS A 62 11.18 12.53 -14.03
CA LYS A 62 9.72 12.77 -13.94
C LYS A 62 8.88 11.60 -14.45
N THR A 63 9.53 10.60 -15.05
CA THR A 63 8.84 9.45 -15.61
C THR A 63 8.34 8.54 -14.50
N VAL A 64 7.06 8.17 -14.57
CA VAL A 64 6.48 7.13 -13.71
C VAL A 64 6.92 5.76 -14.22
N VAL A 65 7.60 5.01 -13.35
CA VAL A 65 8.07 3.65 -13.63
C VAL A 65 7.48 2.66 -12.62
N GLY A 66 7.57 1.36 -12.91
CA GLY A 66 7.09 0.30 -12.03
C GLY A 66 8.19 -0.69 -11.66
N THR A 67 8.06 -1.32 -10.50
CA THR A 67 8.80 -2.54 -10.16
C THR A 67 8.34 -3.73 -11.00
N PRO A 68 9.07 -4.87 -10.99
CA PRO A 68 8.60 -6.09 -11.64
C PRO A 68 7.19 -6.51 -11.21
N ASP A 69 6.88 -6.44 -9.90
CA ASP A 69 5.54 -6.73 -9.35
C ASP A 69 4.46 -5.83 -9.99
N ALA A 70 4.70 -4.52 -10.01
CA ALA A 70 3.78 -3.57 -10.63
C ALA A 70 3.62 -3.79 -12.13
N THR A 71 4.71 -4.00 -12.88
CA THR A 71 4.69 -4.15 -14.33
C THR A 71 4.00 -5.44 -14.80
N GLY A 72 3.95 -6.47 -13.96
CA GLY A 72 3.21 -7.71 -14.23
C GLY A 72 1.69 -7.57 -14.02
N HIS A 73 1.23 -6.48 -13.40
CA HIS A 73 -0.18 -6.29 -13.09
C HIS A 73 -0.99 -5.84 -14.32
N PRO A 74 -2.19 -6.40 -14.61
CA PRO A 74 -2.98 -6.04 -15.80
C PRO A 74 -3.37 -4.56 -15.91
N LEU A 75 -3.47 -3.86 -14.77
CA LEU A 75 -3.79 -2.44 -14.72
C LEU A 75 -2.55 -1.52 -14.87
N TYR A 76 -1.35 -2.07 -14.99
CA TYR A 76 -0.11 -1.29 -14.93
C TYR A 76 -0.07 -0.11 -15.91
N ASP A 77 -0.30 -0.35 -17.20
CA ASP A 77 -0.17 0.70 -18.21
C ASP A 77 -1.17 1.83 -18.02
N GLN A 78 -2.39 1.49 -17.61
CA GLN A 78 -3.46 2.45 -17.31
C GLN A 78 -3.10 3.29 -16.08
N THR A 79 -2.66 2.64 -15.00
CA THR A 79 -2.21 3.31 -13.77
C THR A 79 -1.00 4.20 -14.04
N ARG A 80 0.02 3.70 -14.75
CA ARG A 80 1.23 4.45 -15.08
C ARG A 80 0.89 5.71 -15.88
N ALA A 81 0.02 5.59 -16.89
CA ALA A 81 -0.43 6.73 -17.69
C ALA A 81 -1.22 7.76 -16.87
N LEU A 82 -2.16 7.30 -16.03
CA LEU A 82 -2.91 8.15 -15.12
C LEU A 82 -2.01 8.93 -14.16
N LEU A 83 -1.06 8.23 -13.52
CA LEU A 83 -0.12 8.86 -12.59
C LEU A 83 0.85 9.80 -13.31
N GLN A 84 1.23 9.50 -14.55
CA GLN A 84 2.03 10.43 -15.34
C GLN A 84 1.29 11.76 -15.54
N VAL A 85 0.01 11.73 -15.93
CA VAL A 85 -0.83 12.93 -16.05
C VAL A 85 -0.91 13.68 -14.72
N PHE A 86 -1.15 12.95 -13.61
CA PHE A 86 -1.24 13.54 -12.27
C PHE A 86 0.04 14.30 -11.87
N PHE A 87 1.21 13.66 -11.98
CA PHE A 87 2.50 14.27 -11.59
C PHE A 87 2.95 15.34 -12.59
N ASP A 88 2.69 15.18 -13.88
CA ASP A 88 2.99 16.21 -14.89
C ASP A 88 2.18 17.47 -14.65
N ALA A 89 0.89 17.34 -14.27
CA ALA A 89 0.04 18.47 -13.95
C ALA A 89 0.54 19.24 -12.71
N ILE A 90 0.95 18.53 -11.65
CA ILE A 90 1.59 19.14 -10.47
C ILE A 90 2.87 19.86 -10.87
N ASN A 91 3.76 19.19 -11.60
CA ASN A 91 5.04 19.74 -12.03
C ASN A 91 4.88 20.98 -12.93
N ALA A 92 3.86 21.00 -13.78
CA ALA A 92 3.56 22.10 -14.68
C ALA A 92 2.67 23.20 -14.06
N LYS A 93 2.21 23.03 -12.81
CA LYS A 93 1.24 23.92 -12.14
C LYS A 93 -0.05 24.10 -12.96
N ASN A 94 -0.51 23.03 -13.62
CA ASN A 94 -1.69 23.05 -14.46
C ASN A 94 -2.88 22.39 -13.75
N TYR A 95 -3.71 23.19 -13.08
CA TYR A 95 -4.85 22.70 -12.33
C TYR A 95 -5.89 22.00 -13.21
N ASP A 96 -6.16 22.50 -14.42
CA ASP A 96 -7.11 21.88 -15.35
C ASP A 96 -6.66 20.49 -15.78
N HIS A 97 -5.37 20.32 -16.05
CA HIS A 97 -4.81 19.01 -16.36
C HIS A 97 -4.85 18.09 -15.14
N TRP A 98 -4.61 18.62 -13.94
CA TRP A 98 -4.71 17.86 -12.70
C TRP A 98 -6.14 17.37 -12.43
N ARG A 99 -7.14 18.20 -12.68
CA ARG A 99 -8.57 17.81 -12.60
C ARG A 99 -8.93 16.67 -13.53
N SER A 100 -8.23 16.53 -14.66
CA SER A 100 -8.41 15.38 -15.55
C SER A 100 -7.80 14.08 -15.00
N ALA A 101 -7.00 14.11 -13.94
CA ALA A 101 -6.39 12.92 -13.34
C ALA A 101 -7.10 12.46 -12.05
N VAL A 102 -7.96 13.30 -11.48
CA VAL A 102 -8.61 13.05 -10.18
C VAL A 102 -10.13 12.88 -10.32
N THR A 103 -10.77 12.35 -9.29
CA THR A 103 -12.24 12.31 -9.21
C THR A 103 -12.81 13.71 -9.11
N ARG A 104 -14.07 13.88 -9.53
CA ARG A 104 -14.78 15.15 -9.38
C ARG A 104 -14.87 15.59 -7.93
N GLU A 105 -15.20 14.66 -7.04
CA GLU A 105 -15.26 14.91 -5.60
C GLU A 105 -13.92 15.43 -5.07
N ARG A 106 -12.79 14.83 -5.46
CA ARG A 106 -11.47 15.30 -5.07
C ARG A 106 -11.16 16.69 -5.61
N ALA A 107 -11.54 16.98 -6.86
CA ALA A 107 -11.37 18.31 -7.43
C ALA A 107 -12.20 19.37 -6.70
N GLU A 108 -13.42 19.04 -6.28
CA GLU A 108 -14.29 19.93 -5.50
C GLU A 108 -13.75 20.19 -4.09
N GLN A 109 -13.15 19.17 -3.46
CA GLN A 109 -12.52 19.28 -2.13
C GLN A 109 -11.19 20.04 -2.15
N GLN A 110 -10.56 20.17 -3.32
CA GLN A 110 -9.30 20.91 -3.48
C GLN A 110 -9.42 21.93 -4.63
N PRO A 111 -10.07 23.09 -4.38
CA PRO A 111 -10.15 24.19 -5.34
C PRO A 111 -8.76 24.66 -5.77
N GLU A 112 -8.66 25.29 -6.95
CA GLU A 112 -7.38 25.72 -7.54
C GLU A 112 -6.50 26.53 -6.58
N SER A 113 -7.10 27.45 -5.82
CA SER A 113 -6.36 28.27 -4.87
C SER A 113 -5.68 27.46 -3.77
N ASP A 114 -6.31 26.38 -3.31
CA ASP A 114 -5.77 25.52 -2.27
C ASP A 114 -4.80 24.50 -2.86
N TRP A 115 -5.10 23.99 -4.05
CA TRP A 115 -4.17 23.18 -4.84
C TRP A 115 -2.85 23.93 -5.10
N LEU A 116 -2.90 25.19 -5.50
CA LEU A 116 -1.71 26.02 -5.71
C LEU A 116 -0.93 26.22 -4.42
N LYS A 117 -1.58 26.47 -3.27
CA LYS A 117 -0.86 26.55 -1.99
C LYS A 117 -0.11 25.26 -1.66
N SER A 118 -0.70 24.10 -1.94
CA SER A 118 -0.07 22.80 -1.70
C SER A 118 1.11 22.53 -2.63
N TYR A 119 1.07 23.05 -3.87
CA TYR A 119 1.99 22.61 -4.92
C TYR A 119 2.80 23.73 -5.57
N GLN A 120 2.66 25.00 -5.19
CA GLN A 120 3.25 26.14 -5.93
C GLN A 120 4.76 26.03 -6.15
N SER A 121 5.50 25.51 -5.17
CA SER A 121 6.96 25.32 -5.28
C SER A 121 7.36 23.88 -5.58
N SER A 122 6.43 22.91 -5.52
CA SER A 122 6.78 21.48 -5.57
C SER A 122 7.30 21.07 -6.94
N ARG A 123 8.23 20.11 -6.96
CA ARG A 123 8.63 19.39 -8.16
C ARG A 123 8.82 17.94 -7.77
N ASP A 124 8.08 17.06 -8.45
CA ASP A 124 8.03 15.64 -8.17
C ASP A 124 8.81 14.85 -9.22
N GLY A 125 9.51 13.83 -8.75
CA GLY A 125 10.31 12.93 -9.58
C GLY A 125 10.65 11.65 -8.84
N SER A 126 11.41 10.78 -9.50
CA SER A 126 11.75 9.43 -9.04
C SER A 126 10.52 8.65 -8.58
N ILE A 127 9.48 8.69 -9.42
CA ILE A 127 8.17 8.11 -9.12
C ILE A 127 8.20 6.62 -9.47
N VAL A 128 8.03 5.77 -8.46
CA VAL A 128 8.07 4.32 -8.59
C VAL A 128 6.79 3.70 -8.05
N ILE A 129 6.04 3.02 -8.91
CA ILE A 129 4.92 2.17 -8.52
C ILE A 129 5.49 0.83 -8.04
N TYR A 130 5.24 0.49 -6.78
CA TYR A 130 5.67 -0.80 -6.20
C TYR A 130 4.65 -1.89 -6.42
N ARG A 131 3.37 -1.57 -6.24
CA ARG A 131 2.29 -2.56 -6.29
C ARG A 131 0.97 -1.90 -6.67
N ILE A 132 0.14 -2.67 -7.36
CA ILE A 132 -1.25 -2.33 -7.64
C ILE A 132 -2.11 -3.45 -7.03
N GLU A 133 -3.10 -3.08 -6.23
CA GLU A 133 -4.04 -4.01 -5.61
C GLU A 133 -5.46 -3.65 -6.06
N LEU A 134 -6.18 -4.60 -6.65
CA LEU A 134 -7.59 -4.41 -6.99
C LEU A 134 -8.45 -4.50 -5.73
N GLY A 135 -9.45 -3.64 -5.63
CA GLY A 135 -10.45 -3.64 -4.56
C GLY A 135 -11.78 -4.22 -5.02
N GLN A 136 -12.87 -3.58 -4.58
CA GLN A 136 -14.20 -3.80 -5.16
C GLN A 136 -14.19 -3.47 -6.66
N PRO A 137 -15.17 -3.97 -7.44
CA PRO A 137 -15.26 -3.66 -8.87
C PRO A 137 -15.12 -2.16 -9.15
N GLY A 138 -14.18 -1.79 -10.02
CA GLY A 138 -13.90 -0.39 -10.37
C GLY A 138 -13.06 0.37 -9.34
N THR A 139 -12.42 -0.29 -8.38
CA THR A 139 -11.51 0.35 -7.40
C THR A 139 -10.15 -0.34 -7.37
N ALA A 140 -9.09 0.43 -7.10
CA ALA A 140 -7.75 -0.09 -6.90
C ALA A 140 -6.97 0.76 -5.89
N ARG A 141 -5.89 0.21 -5.37
CA ARG A 141 -4.90 0.89 -4.54
C ARG A 141 -3.53 0.77 -5.17
N VAL A 142 -2.78 1.85 -5.16
CA VAL A 142 -1.44 1.91 -5.75
C VAL A 142 -0.46 2.31 -4.68
N LEU A 143 0.45 1.41 -4.32
CA LEU A 143 1.57 1.72 -3.45
C LEU A 143 2.69 2.29 -4.32
N LEU A 144 3.13 3.51 -4.01
CA LEU A 144 4.22 4.16 -4.74
C LEU A 144 5.13 4.96 -3.79
N SER A 145 6.33 5.27 -4.28
CA SER A 145 7.17 6.33 -3.74
C SER A 145 7.46 7.39 -4.79
N PHE A 146 7.81 8.58 -4.32
CA PHE A 146 8.34 9.65 -5.14
C PHE A 146 9.16 10.61 -4.28
N VAL A 147 9.94 11.46 -4.92
CA VAL A 147 10.70 12.54 -4.29
C VAL A 147 10.07 13.86 -4.70
N SER A 148 9.75 14.71 -3.73
CA SER A 148 9.38 16.11 -3.95
C SER A 148 10.51 17.03 -3.52
N THR A 149 10.83 18.02 -4.34
CA THR A 149 11.62 19.20 -3.94
C THR A 149 10.75 20.44 -3.92
N GLN A 150 10.92 21.30 -2.92
CA GLN A 150 10.04 22.45 -2.68
C GLN A 150 10.72 23.53 -1.82
N ASP A 151 10.12 24.73 -1.78
CA ASP A 151 10.54 25.74 -0.82
C ASP A 151 10.17 25.28 0.61
N VAL A 152 11.08 25.48 1.57
CA VAL A 152 10.88 25.05 2.97
C VAL A 152 9.60 25.64 3.58
N ARG A 153 9.24 26.87 3.20
CA ARG A 153 8.02 27.55 3.67
C ARG A 153 6.73 26.90 3.20
N ASP A 154 6.79 26.14 2.11
CA ASP A 154 5.67 25.44 1.48
C ASP A 154 5.71 23.94 1.83
N ALA A 155 6.68 23.51 2.65
CA ALA A 155 6.77 22.14 3.13
C ALA A 155 5.77 21.87 4.26
N PRO A 156 5.39 20.59 4.49
CA PRO A 156 4.55 20.23 5.62
C PRO A 156 5.17 20.73 6.94
N PRO A 157 4.37 21.31 7.85
CA PRO A 157 4.87 21.91 9.09
C PRO A 157 5.58 20.88 10.00
N GLU A 158 5.21 19.60 9.91
CA GLU A 158 5.83 18.49 10.61
C GLU A 158 7.18 18.05 10.03
N LEU A 159 7.51 18.45 8.80
CA LEU A 159 8.77 18.12 8.12
C LEU A 159 9.22 19.30 7.22
N PRO A 160 9.72 20.42 7.82
CA PRO A 160 10.05 21.64 7.09
C PRO A 160 11.42 21.53 6.38
N VAL A 161 11.50 20.70 5.35
CA VAL A 161 12.72 20.45 4.56
C VAL A 161 12.48 20.70 3.07
N ALA A 162 13.56 20.97 2.34
CA ALA A 162 13.49 21.28 0.91
C ALA A 162 13.34 20.04 0.01
N CYS A 163 13.59 18.83 0.55
CA CYS A 163 13.43 17.57 -0.17
C CYS A 163 12.80 16.51 0.72
N ILE A 164 11.71 15.92 0.23
CA ILE A 164 10.94 14.90 0.94
C ILE A 164 10.83 13.66 0.06
N ARG A 165 11.12 12.49 0.63
CA ARG A 165 10.77 11.20 0.06
C ARG A 165 9.41 10.79 0.62
N TRP A 166 8.47 10.58 -0.28
CA TRP A 166 7.12 10.16 0.02
C TRP A 166 6.94 8.67 -0.25
N HIS A 167 6.22 7.98 0.64
CA HIS A 167 5.68 6.65 0.43
C HIS A 167 4.18 6.71 0.69
N VAL A 168 3.40 6.53 -0.36
CA VAL A 168 1.95 6.81 -0.34
C VAL A 168 1.17 5.68 -0.97
N VAL A 169 -0.09 5.57 -0.56
CA VAL A 169 -1.08 4.73 -1.22
C VAL A 169 -2.10 5.63 -1.88
N PHE A 170 -2.17 5.60 -3.21
CA PHE A 170 -3.23 6.28 -3.94
C PHE A 170 -4.41 5.35 -4.13
N ALA A 171 -5.59 5.81 -3.73
CA ALA A 171 -6.84 5.18 -4.09
C ALA A 171 -7.18 5.56 -5.53
N LEU A 172 -7.55 4.57 -6.34
CA LEU A 172 -8.10 4.78 -7.67
C LEU A 172 -9.53 4.29 -7.72
N THR A 173 -10.36 5.00 -8.47
CA THR A 173 -11.74 4.60 -8.75
C THR A 173 -12.09 4.87 -10.21
N VAL A 174 -13.02 4.11 -10.76
CA VAL A 174 -13.58 4.35 -12.08
C VAL A 174 -14.68 5.41 -11.96
N GLU A 175 -14.49 6.54 -12.63
CA GLU A 175 -15.49 7.59 -12.81
C GLU A 175 -15.75 7.74 -14.31
N GLU A 176 -17.01 7.64 -14.72
CA GLU A 176 -17.42 7.75 -16.15
C GLU A 176 -16.63 6.79 -17.07
N GLY A 177 -16.35 5.58 -16.59
CA GLY A 177 -15.64 4.54 -17.34
C GLY A 177 -14.12 4.71 -17.42
N THR A 178 -13.56 5.73 -16.76
CA THR A 178 -12.11 5.99 -16.75
C THR A 178 -11.56 5.96 -15.31
N TRP A 179 -10.36 5.42 -15.14
CA TRP A 179 -9.67 5.45 -13.84
C TRP A 179 -9.26 6.87 -13.46
N ARG A 180 -9.50 7.24 -12.19
CA ARG A 180 -9.16 8.52 -11.58
C ARG A 180 -8.52 8.30 -10.21
N VAL A 181 -7.65 9.22 -9.81
CA VAL A 181 -7.10 9.27 -8.45
C VAL A 181 -8.15 9.84 -7.50
N ASP A 182 -8.52 9.08 -6.49
CA ASP A 182 -9.55 9.42 -5.51
C ASP A 182 -8.95 10.02 -4.22
N GLY A 183 -9.78 10.73 -3.45
CA GLY A 183 -9.43 11.33 -2.15
C GLY A 183 -9.71 10.43 -0.94
N GLY A 184 -10.26 9.22 -1.13
CA GLY A 184 -10.78 8.37 -0.06
C GLY A 184 -9.78 7.96 1.05
N PRO A 185 -10.25 7.22 2.08
CA PRO A 185 -9.55 6.97 3.35
C PRO A 185 -8.14 6.38 3.24
N THR A 186 -7.74 5.90 2.07
CA THR A 186 -6.40 5.32 1.86
C THR A 186 -5.32 6.37 1.61
N GLY A 187 -5.69 7.65 1.41
CA GLY A 187 -4.76 8.77 1.40
C GLY A 187 -4.44 9.35 2.79
N THR A 188 -4.92 8.75 3.89
CA THR A 188 -4.98 9.40 5.20
C THR A 188 -3.70 9.38 6.04
N SER A 189 -2.62 8.70 5.63
CA SER A 189 -1.32 8.79 6.33
C SER A 189 -0.16 8.48 5.41
N PRO A 190 0.27 9.43 4.55
CA PRO A 190 1.51 9.27 3.82
C PRO A 190 2.68 9.08 4.80
N GLN A 191 3.58 8.14 4.51
CA GLN A 191 4.87 8.10 5.20
C GLN A 191 5.82 9.04 4.45
N HIS A 192 6.55 9.87 5.18
CA HIS A 192 7.47 10.82 4.57
C HIS A 192 8.71 11.01 5.43
N GLU A 193 9.84 11.18 4.77
CA GLU A 193 11.15 11.37 5.39
C GLU A 193 11.98 12.37 4.59
N GLU A 194 12.98 12.96 5.22
CA GLU A 194 13.96 13.81 4.52
C GLU A 194 14.77 12.97 3.50
N CYS A 195 15.13 13.60 2.38
CA CYS A 195 16.13 13.07 1.44
C CYS A 195 17.57 13.35 1.93
#